data_AF-A0A7Z8ZTB1-F1
#
_entry.id   AF-A0A7Z8ZTB1-F1
#
_cell.length_a   1.000
_cell.length_b   1.000
_cell.length_c   1.000
_cell.angle_alpha   90.00
_cell.angle_beta   90.00
_cell.angle_gamma   90.00
#
_symmetry.space_group_name_H-M   'P 1'
#
loop_
_entity.id
_entity.type
_entity.pdbx_description
1 polymer ?
#
loop_
_entity_poly.entity_id
_entity_poly.type
_entity_poly.pdbx_seq_one_letter_code
_entity_poly.pdbx_strand_id
1 'polypeptide(L)'
;MENKISTYSPAFGIVSWIALAGGIVTYLLGLFSAASYQKTVRDKYEGIPTTSIYYMTCLVVFIISVALLMVGLWNATLLLSEKGFYGLAFFLSLFGTVAVQKNIRDAGINASKETMTVQEEYSE
;
A
#
# COMPACT_ATOMS: atom_id res chain seq x y z
N MET A 1 22.15 29.16 34.47
CA MET A 1 21.74 28.42 33.27
C MET A 1 20.50 27.63 33.62
N GLU A 2 19.31 28.22 33.42
CA GLU A 2 18.05 27.49 33.63
C GLU A 2 17.86 26.50 32.49
N ASN A 3 17.95 25.21 32.82
CA ASN A 3 17.58 24.13 31.91
C ASN A 3 16.06 24.16 31.76
N LYS A 4 15.55 24.89 30.75
CA LYS A 4 14.13 24.81 30.37
C LYS A 4 13.87 23.46 29.71
N ILE A 5 13.67 22.43 30.53
CA ILE A 5 13.10 21.17 30.07
C ILE A 5 11.66 21.49 29.67
N SER A 6 11.43 21.59 28.35
CA SER A 6 10.10 21.71 27.76
C SER A 6 9.25 20.54 28.25
N THR A 7 8.43 20.79 29.27
CA THR A 7 7.57 19.76 29.86
C THR A 7 6.39 19.57 28.90
N TYR A 8 6.51 18.62 27.99
CA TYR A 8 5.38 18.18 27.17
C TYR A 8 4.35 17.53 28.08
N SER A 9 3.08 17.93 27.97
CA SER A 9 2.00 17.23 28.66
C SER A 9 1.95 15.77 28.18
N PRO A 10 1.92 14.77 29.08
CA PRO A 10 1.84 13.36 28.70
C PRO A 10 0.70 13.07 27.71
N ALA A 11 -0.41 13.81 27.80
CA ALA A 11 -1.54 13.70 26.89
C ALA A 11 -1.21 14.14 25.45
N PHE A 12 -0.42 15.21 25.27
CA PHE A 12 0.00 15.67 23.94
C PHE A 12 0.91 14.64 23.26
N GLY A 13 1.81 14.00 24.02
CA GLY A 13 2.64 12.92 23.52
C GLY A 13 1.80 11.74 23.01
N ILE A 14 0.85 11.27 23.82
CA ILE A 14 -0.01 10.13 23.46
C ILE A 14 -0.82 10.40 22.19
N VAL A 15 -1.45 11.58 22.10
CA VAL A 15 -2.27 11.96 20.93
C VAL A 15 -1.41 12.04 19.66
N SER A 16 -0.19 12.57 19.75
CA SER A 16 0.72 12.64 18.61
C SER A 16 1.11 11.25 18.08
N TRP A 17 1.36 10.28 18.97
CA TRP A 17 1.70 8.92 18.56
C TRP A 17 0.52 8.18 17.94
N ILE A 18 -0.69 8.38 18.47
CA ILE A 18 -1.92 7.80 17.91
C ILE A 18 -2.17 8.35 16.50
N ALA A 19 -2.00 9.66 16.30
CA ALA A 19 -2.16 10.28 15.00
C ALA A 19 -1.14 9.73 13.98
N LEU A 20 0.13 9.62 14.38
CA LEU A 20 1.17 9.03 13.54
C LEU A 20 0.85 7.58 13.18
N ALA A 21 0.53 6.75 14.19
CA ALA A 21 0.21 5.34 13.98
C ALA A 21 -1.03 5.18 13.08
N GLY A 22 -2.09 5.96 13.31
CA GLY A 22 -3.29 5.95 12.48
C GLY A 22 -3.01 6.32 11.03
N GLY A 23 -2.14 7.30 10.79
CA GLY A 23 -1.69 7.67 9.45
C GLY A 23 -0.93 6.54 8.75
N ILE A 24 0.05 5.94 9.44
CA ILE A 24 0.83 4.80 8.91
C ILE A 24 -0.08 3.61 8.59
N VAL A 25 -1.00 3.26 9.50
CA VAL A 25 -1.93 2.15 9.29
C VAL A 25 -2.82 2.40 8.07
N THR A 26 -3.38 3.60 7.95
CA THR A 26 -4.24 3.97 6.80
C THR A 26 -3.47 3.94 5.48
N TYR A 27 -2.22 4.40 5.50
CA TYR A 27 -1.31 4.35 4.37
C TYR A 27 -1.02 2.90 3.95
N LEU A 28 -0.56 2.06 4.89
CA LEU A 28 -0.23 0.66 4.61
C LEU A 28 -1.45 -0.14 4.16
N LEU A 29 -2.62 0.12 4.74
CA LEU A 29 -3.88 -0.49 4.29
C LEU A 29 -4.23 -0.09 2.86
N GLY A 30 -4.02 1.17 2.47
CA GLY A 30 -4.21 1.60 1.08
C GLY A 30 -3.30 0.86 0.10
N LEU A 31 -2.01 0.73 0.42
CA LEU A 31 -1.02 0.02 -0.40
C LEU A 31 -1.34 -1.47 -0.50
N PHE A 32 -1.63 -2.12 0.64
CA PHE A 32 -2.04 -3.52 0.70
C PHE A 32 -3.34 -3.79 -0.06
N SER A 33 -4.29 -2.86 0.00
CA SER A 33 -5.56 -3.03 -0.69
C SER A 33 -5.42 -2.90 -2.21
N ALA A 34 -4.62 -1.94 -2.70
CA ALA A 34 -4.35 -1.78 -4.13
C ALA A 34 -3.69 -3.02 -4.74
N ALA A 35 -2.70 -3.54 -4.02
CA ALA A 35 -2.04 -4.80 -4.30
C ALA A 35 -2.99 -5.99 -4.40
N SER A 36 -3.80 -6.19 -3.35
CA SER A 36 -4.74 -7.30 -3.23
C SER A 36 -5.87 -7.20 -4.25
N TYR A 37 -6.32 -5.99 -4.55
CA TYR A 37 -7.29 -5.73 -5.61
C TYR A 37 -6.77 -6.19 -6.96
N GLN A 38 -5.52 -5.85 -7.33
CA GLN A 38 -4.95 -6.28 -8.61
C GLN A 38 -4.74 -7.79 -8.69
N LYS A 39 -4.35 -8.44 -7.59
CA LYS A 39 -4.31 -9.90 -7.51
C LYS A 39 -5.69 -10.50 -7.74
N THR A 40 -6.71 -10.02 -7.04
CA THR A 40 -8.10 -10.52 -7.17
C THR A 40 -8.66 -10.35 -8.58
N VAL A 41 -8.38 -9.20 -9.21
CA VAL A 41 -8.79 -8.92 -10.59
C VAL A 41 -8.15 -9.93 -11.54
N ARG A 42 -6.84 -10.15 -11.44
CA ARG A 42 -6.12 -11.15 -12.24
C ARG A 42 -6.68 -12.56 -11.98
N ASP A 43 -6.83 -12.94 -10.72
CA ASP A 43 -7.28 -14.27 -10.32
C ASP A 43 -8.68 -14.56 -10.90
N LYS A 44 -9.55 -13.54 -10.97
CA LYS A 44 -10.85 -13.62 -11.66
C LYS A 44 -10.71 -13.85 -13.17
N TYR A 45 -9.72 -13.24 -13.83
CA TYR A 45 -9.43 -13.49 -15.26
C TYR A 45 -8.80 -14.85 -15.52
N GLU A 46 -8.02 -15.38 -14.57
CA GLU A 46 -7.38 -16.71 -14.63
C GLU A 46 -8.33 -17.85 -14.22
N GLY A 47 -9.57 -17.54 -13.83
CA GLY A 47 -10.57 -18.53 -13.43
C GLY A 47 -10.34 -19.12 -12.03
N ILE A 48 -9.46 -18.53 -11.24
CA ILE A 48 -9.20 -18.92 -9.86
C ILE A 48 -10.40 -18.46 -9.01
N PRO A 49 -10.96 -19.32 -8.13
CA PRO A 49 -12.15 -18.96 -7.35
C PRO A 49 -11.86 -17.76 -6.44
N THR A 50 -12.52 -16.64 -6.71
CA THR A 50 -12.43 -15.41 -5.92
C THR A 50 -13.79 -15.05 -5.34
N THR A 51 -13.81 -14.64 -4.07
CA THR A 51 -15.06 -14.23 -3.42
C THR A 51 -15.38 -12.78 -3.80
N SER A 52 -16.58 -12.52 -4.33
CA SER A 52 -17.00 -11.16 -4.73
C SER A 52 -16.97 -10.16 -3.57
N ILE A 53 -17.21 -10.62 -2.34
CA ILE A 53 -17.14 -9.79 -1.13
C ILE A 53 -15.70 -9.31 -0.88
N TYR A 54 -14.69 -10.16 -1.06
CA TYR A 54 -13.29 -9.77 -0.86
C TYR A 54 -12.85 -8.70 -1.84
N TYR A 55 -13.24 -8.84 -3.11
CA TYR A 55 -13.01 -7.84 -4.15
C TYR A 55 -13.59 -6.46 -3.77
N MET A 56 -14.85 -6.43 -3.30
CA MET A 56 -15.51 -5.19 -2.89
C MET A 56 -14.89 -4.59 -1.64
N THR A 57 -14.51 -5.41 -0.66
CA THR A 57 -13.82 -4.93 0.55
C THR A 57 -12.49 -4.27 0.20
N CYS A 58 -11.69 -4.87 -0.69
CA CYS A 58 -10.43 -4.27 -1.14
C CYS A 58 -10.69 -2.93 -1.85
N LEU A 59 -11.67 -2.87 -2.75
CA LEU A 59 -12.02 -1.63 -3.43
C LEU A 59 -12.43 -0.53 -2.43
N VAL A 60 -13.31 -0.85 -1.48
CA VAL A 60 -13.79 0.10 -0.47
C VAL A 60 -12.65 0.61 0.41
N VAL A 61 -11.79 -0.27 0.93
CA VAL A 61 -10.64 0.12 1.76
C VAL A 61 -9.67 1.02 0.98
N PHE A 62 -9.44 0.70 -0.30
CA PHE A 62 -8.59 1.53 -1.17
C PHE A 62 -9.17 2.94 -1.34
N ILE A 63 -10.46 3.06 -1.64
CA ILE A 63 -11.14 4.34 -1.80
C ILE A 63 -11.13 5.14 -0.50
N ILE A 64 -11.37 4.49 0.65
CA ILE A 64 -11.33 5.15 1.97
C ILE A 64 -9.92 5.71 2.25
N SER A 65 -8.86 4.95 1.96
CA SER A 65 -7.48 5.41 2.15
C SER A 65 -7.17 6.65 1.29
N VAL A 66 -7.56 6.64 0.01
CA VAL A 66 -7.42 7.80 -0.88
C VAL A 66 -8.25 8.99 -0.37
N ALA A 67 -9.49 8.77 0.05
CA ALA A 67 -10.35 9.83 0.56
C ALA A 67 -9.79 10.46 1.85
N LEU A 68 -9.29 9.65 2.78
CA LEU A 68 -8.66 10.13 4.01
C LEU A 68 -7.39 10.95 3.73
N LEU A 69 -6.58 10.55 2.74
CA LEU A 69 -5.45 11.35 2.29
C LEU A 69 -5.91 12.71 1.74
N MET A 70 -6.93 12.73 0.88
CA MET A 70 -7.46 13.96 0.30
C MET A 70 -8.04 14.90 1.36
N VAL A 71 -8.79 14.36 2.32
CA VAL A 71 -9.33 15.13 3.46
C VAL A 71 -8.20 15.65 4.34
N GLY A 72 -7.17 14.83 4.60
CA GLY A 72 -5.99 15.24 5.37
C GLY A 72 -5.23 16.38 4.70
N LEU A 73 -4.97 16.26 3.39
CA LEU A 73 -4.33 17.32 2.60
C LEU A 73 -5.19 18.58 2.51
N TRP A 74 -6.51 18.44 2.45
CA TRP A 74 -7.42 19.58 2.46
C TRP A 74 -7.32 20.36 3.77
N ASN A 75 -7.34 19.65 4.91
CA ASN A 75 -7.27 20.25 6.24
C ASN A 75 -5.87 20.80 6.60
N ALA A 76 -4.81 20.26 5.99
CA ALA A 76 -3.44 20.66 6.30
C ALA A 76 -3.12 22.10 5.86
N THR A 77 -2.54 22.90 6.75
CA THR A 77 -2.07 24.27 6.45
C THR A 77 -0.70 24.25 5.78
N LEU A 78 -0.60 23.64 4.59
CA LEU A 78 0.61 23.57 3.76
C LEU A 78 0.45 24.35 2.45
N LEU A 79 1.58 24.67 1.80
CA LEU A 79 1.60 25.32 0.50
C LEU A 79 1.05 24.36 -0.57
N LEU A 80 0.44 24.90 -1.64
CA LEU A 80 -0.23 24.09 -2.65
C LEU A 80 0.73 23.11 -3.37
N SER A 81 1.99 23.52 -3.56
CA SER A 81 3.04 22.68 -4.13
C SER A 81 3.41 21.50 -3.21
N GLU A 82 3.48 21.73 -1.90
CA GLU A 82 3.77 20.70 -0.91
C GLU A 82 2.63 19.68 -0.83
N LYS A 83 1.37 20.14 -0.84
CA LYS A 83 0.20 19.26 -0.90
C LYS A 83 0.24 18.35 -2.12
N GLY A 84 0.59 18.91 -3.29
CA GLY A 84 0.77 18.14 -4.51
C GLY A 84 1.86 17.07 -4.38
N PHE A 85 2.97 17.38 -3.71
CA PHE A 85 4.06 16.44 -3.49
C PHE A 85 3.62 15.22 -2.66
N TYR A 86 2.84 15.40 -1.59
CA TYR A 86 2.33 14.27 -0.79
C TYR A 86 1.37 13.37 -1.59
N GLY A 87 0.49 13.97 -2.41
CA GLY A 87 -0.40 13.21 -3.29
C GLY A 87 0.37 12.38 -4.32
N LEU A 88 1.39 12.98 -4.95
CA LEU A 88 2.26 12.29 -5.90
C LEU A 88 3.08 11.19 -5.21
N ALA A 89 3.63 11.44 -4.03
CA ALA A 89 4.38 10.44 -3.27
C ALA A 89 3.52 9.20 -2.97
N PHE A 90 2.29 9.39 -2.50
CA PHE A 90 1.34 8.30 -2.29
C PHE A 90 1.06 7.52 -3.57
N PHE A 91 0.83 8.22 -4.69
CA PHE A 91 0.59 7.59 -5.99
C PHE A 91 1.80 6.76 -6.46
N LEU A 92 3.02 7.27 -6.32
CA LEU A 92 4.24 6.54 -6.64
C LEU A 92 4.39 5.29 -5.76
N SER A 93 4.00 5.36 -4.48
CA SER A 93 4.03 4.20 -3.59
C SER A 93 3.01 3.12 -3.97
N LEU A 94 1.82 3.51 -4.44
CA LEU A 94 0.84 2.58 -5.01
C LEU A 94 1.42 1.89 -6.26
N PHE A 95 1.99 2.67 -7.18
CA PHE A 95 2.65 2.14 -8.37
C PHE A 95 3.79 1.18 -8.01
N GLY A 96 4.67 1.57 -7.09
CA GLY A 96 5.80 0.77 -6.64
C GLY A 96 5.38 -0.56 -6.03
N THR A 97 4.35 -0.55 -5.18
CA THR A 97 3.81 -1.78 -4.56
C THR A 97 3.30 -2.76 -5.63
N VAL A 98 2.61 -2.24 -6.63
CA VAL A 98 2.06 -3.00 -7.74
C VAL A 98 3.16 -3.54 -8.66
N ALA A 99 4.15 -2.71 -8.97
CA ALA A 99 5.29 -3.09 -9.80
C ALA A 99 6.11 -4.20 -9.13
N VAL A 100 6.41 -4.06 -7.84
CA VAL A 100 7.11 -5.10 -7.06
C VAL A 100 6.33 -6.42 -7.07
N GLN A 101 5.00 -6.37 -6.96
CA GLN A 101 4.17 -7.57 -7.02
C GLN A 101 4.20 -8.26 -8.36
N LYS A 102 4.17 -7.50 -9.45
CA LYS A 102 4.31 -8.05 -10.80
C LYS A 102 5.72 -8.61 -11.01
N ASN A 103 6.76 -7.88 -10.62
CA ASN A 103 8.15 -8.30 -10.75
C ASN A 103 8.44 -9.62 -10.00
N ILE A 104 8.00 -9.74 -8.74
CA ILE A 104 8.19 -10.96 -7.95
C ILE A 104 7.42 -12.14 -8.55
N ARG A 105 6.18 -11.91 -9.01
CA ARG A 105 5.38 -12.93 -9.68
C ARG A 105 6.07 -13.43 -10.94
N ASP A 106 6.51 -12.51 -11.79
CA ASP A 106 7.09 -12.83 -13.09
C ASP A 106 8.41 -13.59 -12.92
N ALA A 107 9.21 -13.25 -11.90
CA ALA A 107 10.40 -14.01 -11.52
C ALA A 107 10.07 -15.47 -11.12
N GLY A 108 8.99 -15.69 -10.36
CA GLY A 108 8.54 -17.04 -9.98
C GLY A 108 8.07 -17.89 -11.17
N ILE A 109 7.40 -17.27 -12.15
CA ILE A 109 6.99 -17.95 -13.39
C ILE A 109 8.22 -18.40 -14.19
N ASN A 110 9.25 -17.55 -14.29
CA ASN A 110 10.46 -17.87 -15.04
C ASN A 110 11.24 -19.02 -14.42
N ALA A 111 11.43 -19.02 -13.09
CA ALA A 111 12.11 -20.12 -12.38
C ALA A 111 11.40 -21.47 -12.56
N SER A 112 10.05 -21.46 -12.60
CA SER A 112 9.26 -22.67 -12.81
C SER A 112 9.46 -23.25 -14.21
N LYS A 113 9.54 -22.38 -15.24
CA LYS A 113 9.80 -22.79 -16.62
C LYS A 113 11.17 -23.43 -16.79
N GLU A 114 12.22 -22.86 -16.19
CA GLU A 114 13.58 -23.43 -16.24
C GLU A 114 13.64 -24.83 -15.62
N THR A 115 12.90 -25.05 -14.53
CA THR A 115 12.84 -26.38 -13.90
C THR A 115 12.17 -27.42 -14.81
N MET A 116 11.10 -27.02 -15.52
CA MET A 116 10.39 -27.89 -16.46
C MET A 116 11.25 -28.26 -17.67
N THR A 117 11.98 -27.29 -18.25
CA THR A 117 12.86 -27.56 -19.40
C THR A 117 14.01 -28.48 -19.05
N VAL A 118 14.61 -28.35 -17.86
CA VAL A 118 15.70 -29.24 -17.41
C VAL A 118 15.19 -30.66 -17.13
N GLN A 119 13.97 -30.81 -16.62
CA GLN A 119 13.36 -32.13 -16.44
C GLN A 119 13.03 -32.82 -17.77
N GLU A 120 12.54 -32.06 -18.77
CA GLU A 120 12.30 -32.59 -20.11
C GLU A 120 13.62 -33.04 -20.77
N GLU A 121 14.70 -32.27 -20.66
CA GLU A 121 16.01 -32.61 -21.23
C GLU A 121 16.68 -33.85 -20.59
N TYR A 122 16.44 -34.13 -19.30
CA TYR A 122 16.95 -35.35 -18.66
C TYR A 122 16.07 -36.58 -18.92
N SER A 123 14.85 -36.38 -19.41
CA SER A 123 13.89 -37.47 -19.69
C SER A 123 13.95 -37.97 -21.14
N GLU A 124 14.70 -37.29 -22.02
CA GLU A 124 15.04 -37.69 -23.40
C GLU A 124 16.39 -38.42 -23.47
#